data_AF-A0A344UT44-F1
#
_entry.id   AF-A0A344UT44-F1
#
_cell.length_a   1.000
_cell.length_b   1.000
_cell.length_c   1.000
_cell.angle_alpha   90.00
_cell.angle_beta   90.00
_cell.angle_gamma   90.00
#
_symmetry.space_group_name_H-M   'P 1'
#
loop_
_entity.id
_entity.type
_entity.pdbx_description
1 polymer ?
#
loop_
_entity_poly.entity_id
_entity_poly.type
_entity_poly.pdbx_seq_one_letter_code
_entity_poly.pdbx_strand_id
1 'polypeptide(L)'
;MADVFPCGGVGLPFLGRANIWVTDTVEDGRSLLLTQQIIQHALSATFPGQLEVIVLDEALSGVAAPFTAANSGGEKLIMTVNTPEEFLKELAYLRDHVQAVNDVIQGLSDDLLTFRRSQGYPVEGYKLIVLSVDVSALNDRILDTLSVLMKAGPRAGVTFLIHSMTLGVNPFLLERCLVVTLDDGALAVNDRPLPGPWDPPDPRALIQTADQVARARAGATMDPIEFGQVQDISTMWSGSSRDGITFAVGRYGREIVEVTLGDEVNQRHNMLVTGAVGQGKSNLISVIVHSLCQRYSPDEVQLYMLDFKEGITLQQYLDEATGAYLPHARVRAPEKSVVCAVTRG
;
A
#
# COMPACT_ATOMS: atom_id res chain seq x y z
N MET A 1 -0.74 -12.54 13.69
CA MET A 1 -0.14 -11.29 13.15
C MET A 1 1.10 -11.71 12.39
N ALA A 2 1.37 -11.10 11.23
CA ALA A 2 2.51 -11.46 10.38
C ALA A 2 3.90 -11.07 10.95
N ASP A 3 3.95 -10.48 12.14
CA ASP A 3 5.19 -9.96 12.72
C ASP A 3 6.09 -11.04 13.36
N VAL A 4 5.64 -12.29 13.32
CA VAL A 4 6.39 -13.45 13.79
C VAL A 4 6.17 -14.61 12.82
N PHE A 5 7.22 -15.06 12.16
CA PHE A 5 7.20 -16.26 11.32
C PHE A 5 7.49 -17.51 12.18
N PRO A 6 6.54 -18.47 12.28
CA PRO A 6 6.77 -19.70 13.01
C PRO A 6 7.71 -20.62 12.24
N CYS A 7 8.85 -20.99 12.83
CA CYS A 7 9.87 -21.79 12.18
C CYS A 7 10.64 -22.64 13.20
N GLY A 8 10.77 -23.95 12.97
CA GLY A 8 11.59 -24.84 13.81
C GLY A 8 11.24 -24.81 15.31
N GLY A 9 9.96 -24.67 15.66
CA GLY A 9 9.49 -24.60 17.05
C GLY A 9 9.72 -23.25 17.75
N VAL A 10 10.23 -22.24 17.05
CA VAL A 10 10.40 -20.87 17.56
C VAL A 10 9.66 -19.86 16.68
N GLY A 11 9.48 -18.64 17.18
CA GLY A 11 8.97 -17.51 16.41
C GLY A 11 10.11 -16.60 15.96
N LEU A 12 10.34 -16.49 14.66
CA LEU A 12 11.32 -15.56 14.10
C LEU A 12 10.67 -14.18 13.93
N PRO A 13 11.31 -13.07 14.36
CA PRO A 13 10.83 -11.73 14.05
C PRO A 13 10.62 -11.56 12.55
N PHE A 14 9.41 -11.15 12.15
CA PHE A 14 9.05 -11.01 10.75
C PHE A 14 8.11 -9.81 10.56
N LEU A 15 7.67 -9.61 9.31
CA LEU A 15 7.09 -8.44 8.67
C LEU A 15 7.06 -7.16 9.52
N GLY A 16 8.01 -6.27 9.23
CA GLY A 16 8.20 -5.00 9.93
C GLY A 16 9.06 -5.11 11.19
N ARG A 17 9.73 -6.25 11.43
CA ARG A 17 10.67 -6.42 12.55
C ARG A 17 12.09 -6.75 12.14
N ALA A 18 12.27 -7.64 11.17
CA ALA A 18 13.60 -8.07 10.72
C ALA A 18 13.55 -8.51 9.25
N ASN A 19 14.70 -8.40 8.57
CA ASN A 19 14.91 -9.01 7.27
C ASN A 19 15.30 -10.49 7.45
N ILE A 20 14.99 -11.31 6.46
CA ILE A 20 15.32 -12.73 6.47
C ILE A 20 16.16 -13.03 5.23
N TRP A 21 17.27 -13.75 5.43
CA TRP A 21 18.08 -14.29 4.35
C TRP A 21 18.00 -15.80 4.41
N VAL A 22 17.35 -16.43 3.44
CA VAL A 22 17.38 -17.88 3.27
C VAL A 22 18.56 -18.22 2.38
N THR A 23 19.51 -18.97 2.93
CA THR A 23 20.70 -19.39 2.19
C THR A 23 20.30 -20.38 1.11
N ASP A 24 20.67 -20.08 -0.13
CA ASP A 24 20.38 -20.97 -1.25
C ASP A 24 21.34 -22.17 -1.25
N THR A 25 20.78 -23.37 -1.11
CA THR A 25 21.48 -24.64 -1.20
C THR A 25 21.13 -25.28 -2.56
N VAL A 26 22.14 -25.48 -3.40
CA VAL A 26 21.99 -25.92 -4.80
C VAL A 26 21.43 -27.35 -4.92
N GLU A 27 21.38 -28.10 -3.83
CA GLU A 27 21.26 -29.57 -3.87
C GLU A 27 19.82 -30.13 -3.82
N ASP A 28 18.83 -29.43 -3.25
CA ASP A 28 17.50 -30.04 -3.02
C ASP A 28 16.26 -29.13 -3.16
N GLY A 29 16.43 -27.84 -3.48
CA GLY A 29 15.31 -26.89 -3.66
C GLY A 29 14.47 -26.64 -2.41
N ARG A 30 14.90 -27.12 -1.23
CA ARG A 30 14.17 -26.90 0.02
C ARG A 30 14.28 -25.46 0.52
N SER A 31 15.40 -24.79 0.26
CA SER A 31 15.60 -23.35 0.50
C SER A 31 14.51 -22.51 -0.18
N LEU A 32 14.13 -22.88 -1.40
CA LEU A 32 13.06 -22.24 -2.17
C LEU A 32 11.68 -22.48 -1.54
N LEU A 33 11.38 -23.72 -1.13
CA LEU A 33 10.12 -24.07 -0.45
C LEU A 33 9.96 -23.32 0.88
N LEU A 34 11.05 -23.17 1.66
CA LEU A 34 11.06 -22.37 2.88
C LEU A 34 10.76 -20.90 2.57
N THR A 35 11.40 -20.36 1.53
CA THR A 35 11.15 -18.98 1.08
C THR A 35 9.69 -18.78 0.68
N GLN A 36 9.10 -19.72 -0.07
CA GLN A 36 7.68 -19.72 -0.42
C GLN A 36 6.78 -19.81 0.81
N GLN A 37 7.13 -20.61 1.83
CA GLN A 37 6.38 -20.68 3.09
C GLN A 37 6.39 -19.35 3.84
N ILE A 38 7.50 -18.62 3.83
CA ILE A 38 7.59 -17.29 4.45
C ILE A 38 6.67 -16.30 3.71
N ILE A 39 6.64 -16.34 2.37
CA ILE A 39 5.71 -15.52 1.56
C ILE A 39 4.25 -15.89 1.87
N GLN A 40 3.92 -17.19 1.92
CA GLN A 40 2.60 -17.69 2.29
C GLN A 40 2.16 -17.15 3.65
N HIS A 41 3.07 -17.16 4.64
CA HIS A 41 2.80 -16.64 5.97
C HIS A 41 2.52 -15.13 5.93
N ALA A 42 3.32 -14.34 5.20
CA ALA A 42 3.08 -12.90 5.05
C ALA A 42 1.69 -12.62 4.45
N LEU A 43 1.32 -13.33 3.38
CA LEU A 43 0.05 -13.16 2.68
C LEU A 43 -1.15 -13.55 3.54
N SER A 44 -1.05 -14.65 4.29
CA SER A 44 -2.16 -15.17 5.12
C SER A 44 -2.30 -14.47 6.48
N ALA A 45 -1.22 -13.91 7.02
CA ALA A 45 -1.21 -13.26 8.33
C ALA A 45 -1.35 -11.74 8.28
N THR A 46 -1.62 -11.16 7.10
CA THR A 46 -1.96 -9.74 6.89
C THR A 46 -3.38 -9.58 6.39
N PHE A 47 -4.02 -8.44 6.71
CA PHE A 47 -5.36 -8.15 6.18
C PHE A 47 -5.26 -7.69 4.71
N PRO A 48 -6.30 -7.94 3.90
CA PRO A 48 -6.35 -7.45 2.52
C PRO A 48 -6.05 -5.95 2.41
N GLY A 49 -5.21 -5.58 1.44
CA GLY A 49 -4.79 -4.19 1.21
C GLY A 49 -3.68 -3.68 2.13
N GLN A 50 -3.25 -4.45 3.14
CA GLN A 50 -2.19 -4.01 4.08
C GLN A 50 -0.79 -4.47 3.70
N LEU A 51 -0.64 -5.35 2.71
CA LEU A 51 0.63 -5.86 2.25
C LEU A 51 0.76 -5.61 0.75
N GLU A 52 1.95 -5.23 0.33
CA GLU A 52 2.40 -5.24 -1.06
C GLU A 52 3.66 -6.09 -1.14
N VAL A 53 3.75 -6.94 -2.17
CA VAL A 53 4.91 -7.82 -2.38
C VAL A 53 5.58 -7.44 -3.69
N ILE A 54 6.87 -7.13 -3.64
CA ILE A 54 7.70 -6.83 -4.80
C ILE A 54 8.70 -7.97 -4.95
N VAL A 55 8.76 -8.59 -6.12
CA VAL A 55 9.56 -9.78 -6.38
C VAL A 55 10.56 -9.48 -7.49
N LEU A 56 11.84 -9.70 -7.22
CA LEU A 56 12.91 -9.77 -8.21
C LEU A 56 13.41 -11.22 -8.24
N ASP A 57 13.21 -11.90 -9.37
CA ASP A 57 13.60 -13.30 -9.55
C ASP A 57 14.55 -13.45 -10.74
N GLU A 58 15.78 -12.93 -10.60
CA GLU A 58 16.82 -13.07 -11.64
C GLU A 58 17.33 -14.52 -11.76
N ALA A 59 17.22 -15.30 -10.68
CA ALA A 59 17.56 -16.72 -10.69
C ALA A 59 16.52 -17.60 -11.43
N LEU A 60 15.38 -17.01 -11.85
CA LEU A 60 14.25 -17.73 -12.47
C LEU A 60 13.77 -18.94 -11.64
N SER A 61 13.84 -18.79 -10.31
CA SER A 61 13.52 -19.83 -9.33
C SER A 61 12.03 -20.20 -9.31
N GLY A 62 11.17 -19.28 -9.73
CA GLY A 62 9.73 -19.40 -9.53
C GLY A 62 9.31 -19.15 -8.08
N VAL A 63 10.09 -18.37 -7.31
CA VAL A 63 9.83 -18.08 -5.88
C VAL A 63 8.41 -17.57 -5.61
N ALA A 64 7.80 -16.84 -6.54
CA ALA A 64 6.44 -16.32 -6.42
C ALA A 64 5.37 -17.11 -7.21
N ALA A 65 5.77 -18.14 -7.97
CA ALA A 65 4.88 -18.86 -8.90
C ALA A 65 3.60 -19.43 -8.24
N PRO A 66 3.64 -20.01 -7.03
CA PRO A 66 2.43 -20.51 -6.36
C PRO A 66 1.40 -19.41 -6.06
N PHE A 67 1.80 -18.14 -6.02
CA PHE A 67 0.97 -17.03 -5.55
C PHE A 67 0.38 -16.17 -6.68
N THR A 68 0.53 -16.59 -7.94
CA THR A 68 0.03 -15.86 -9.12
C THR A 68 -1.46 -15.50 -9.04
N ALA A 69 -2.28 -16.40 -8.49
CA ALA A 69 -3.72 -16.18 -8.31
C ALA A 69 -4.05 -14.99 -7.39
N ALA A 70 -3.13 -14.58 -6.49
CA ALA A 70 -3.33 -13.47 -5.56
C ALA A 70 -3.47 -12.10 -6.26
N ASN A 71 -3.07 -12.00 -7.53
CA ASN A 71 -3.26 -10.81 -8.38
C ASN A 71 -4.62 -10.78 -9.10
N SER A 72 -5.49 -11.77 -8.87
CA SER A 72 -6.83 -11.78 -9.45
C SER A 72 -7.67 -10.66 -8.82
N GLY A 73 -8.34 -9.84 -9.64
CA GLY A 73 -9.22 -8.76 -9.15
C GLY A 73 -8.82 -7.32 -9.52
N GLY A 74 -7.82 -7.13 -10.38
CA GLY A 74 -7.53 -5.83 -11.02
C GLY A 74 -6.48 -4.95 -10.33
N GLU A 75 -6.11 -5.25 -9.09
CA GLU A 75 -4.96 -4.65 -8.40
C GLU A 75 -3.85 -5.69 -8.19
N LYS A 76 -2.60 -5.30 -8.47
CA LYS A 76 -1.44 -6.18 -8.30
C LYS A 76 -1.02 -6.18 -6.84
N LEU A 77 -1.26 -7.28 -6.13
CA LEU A 77 -0.73 -7.51 -4.78
C LEU A 77 0.75 -7.89 -4.82
N ILE A 78 1.11 -8.72 -5.81
CA ILE A 78 2.45 -9.21 -6.06
C ILE A 78 2.93 -8.63 -7.38
N MET A 79 3.92 -7.75 -7.32
CA MET A 79 4.56 -7.17 -8.48
C MET A 79 5.86 -7.92 -8.78
N THR A 80 6.02 -8.40 -10.01
CA THR A 80 7.29 -8.97 -10.47
C THR A 80 8.05 -7.91 -11.27
N VAL A 81 9.29 -7.68 -10.87
CA VAL A 81 10.26 -6.80 -11.50
C VAL A 81 11.21 -7.66 -12.33
N ASN A 82 11.47 -7.26 -13.56
CA ASN A 82 12.24 -8.09 -14.51
C ASN A 82 13.58 -7.46 -14.92
N THR A 83 13.84 -6.22 -14.51
CA THR A 83 15.07 -5.50 -14.87
C THR A 83 15.68 -4.77 -13.67
N PRO A 84 17.01 -4.61 -13.62
CA PRO A 84 17.67 -3.81 -12.60
C PRO A 84 17.17 -2.35 -12.55
N GLU A 85 16.82 -1.76 -13.69
CA GLU A 85 16.31 -0.39 -13.77
C GLU A 85 14.91 -0.24 -13.16
N GLU A 86 14.03 -1.22 -13.40
CA GLU A 86 12.73 -1.28 -12.72
C GLU A 86 12.94 -1.48 -11.22
N PHE A 87 13.88 -2.34 -10.81
CA PHE A 87 14.15 -2.58 -9.40
C PHE A 87 14.66 -1.32 -8.68
N LEU A 88 15.52 -0.54 -9.34
CA LEU A 88 15.96 0.76 -8.81
C LEU A 88 14.79 1.75 -8.61
N LYS A 89 13.75 1.71 -9.46
CA LYS A 89 12.54 2.53 -9.25
C LYS A 89 11.76 2.05 -8.03
N GLU A 90 11.63 0.74 -7.87
CA GLU A 90 10.99 0.17 -6.68
C GLU A 90 11.77 0.50 -5.40
N LEU A 91 13.10 0.46 -5.41
CA LEU A 91 13.91 0.89 -4.26
C LEU A 91 13.73 2.38 -3.95
N ALA A 92 13.57 3.23 -4.96
CA ALA A 92 13.25 4.64 -4.76
C ALA A 92 11.85 4.82 -4.14
N TYR A 93 10.85 4.09 -4.64
CA TYR A 93 9.50 4.05 -4.07
C TYR A 93 9.52 3.63 -2.59
N LEU A 94 10.29 2.60 -2.23
CA LEU A 94 10.42 2.14 -0.85
C LEU A 94 11.08 3.19 0.05
N ARG A 95 12.02 3.97 -0.45
CA ARG A 95 12.61 5.09 0.31
C ARG A 95 11.58 6.16 0.61
N ASP A 96 10.76 6.51 -0.38
CA ASP A 96 9.69 7.50 -0.20
C ASP A 96 8.63 6.99 0.79
N HIS A 97 8.30 5.68 0.75
CA HIS A 97 7.46 5.02 1.75
C HIS A 97 8.06 5.10 3.16
N VAL A 98 9.35 4.80 3.33
CA VAL A 98 10.04 4.91 4.63
C VAL A 98 9.97 6.34 5.16
N GLN A 99 10.15 7.35 4.30
CA GLN A 99 10.03 8.74 4.69
C GLN A 99 8.60 9.09 5.13
N ALA A 100 7.58 8.72 4.35
CA ALA A 100 6.19 8.96 4.69
C ALA A 100 5.80 8.32 6.03
N VAL A 101 6.25 7.09 6.28
CA VAL A 101 6.02 6.42 7.58
C VAL A 101 6.70 7.18 8.72
N ASN A 102 7.94 7.65 8.54
CA ASN A 102 8.61 8.45 9.56
C ASN A 102 7.88 9.76 9.84
N ASP A 103 7.37 10.43 8.79
CA ASP A 103 6.61 11.68 8.89
C ASP A 103 5.27 11.50 9.60
N VAL A 104 4.68 10.29 9.54
CA VAL A 104 3.46 9.96 10.28
C VAL A 104 3.75 9.51 11.71
N ILE A 105 4.81 8.72 11.94
CA ILE A 105 5.17 8.26 13.29
C ILE A 105 5.71 9.43 14.13
N GLN A 106 6.45 10.37 13.54
CA GLN A 106 7.02 11.57 14.19
C GLN A 106 7.80 11.27 15.49
N GLY A 107 8.39 10.07 15.59
CA GLY A 107 9.09 9.62 16.79
C GLY A 107 8.18 9.24 17.98
N LEU A 108 6.85 9.21 17.80
CA LEU A 108 5.89 8.82 18.84
C LEU A 108 5.92 7.32 19.15
N SER A 109 6.45 6.51 18.23
CA SER A 109 6.64 5.07 18.38
C SER A 109 7.95 4.64 17.75
N ASP A 110 8.47 3.49 18.20
CA ASP A 110 9.70 2.93 17.64
C ASP A 110 9.54 2.35 16.23
N ASP A 111 8.36 1.82 15.90
CA ASP A 111 8.08 1.20 14.62
C ASP A 111 6.61 1.34 14.21
N LEU A 112 6.35 1.17 12.91
CA LEU A 112 5.02 1.28 12.30
C LEU A 112 4.03 0.31 12.93
N LEU A 113 4.49 -0.89 13.26
CA LEU A 113 3.63 -1.93 13.82
C LEU A 113 3.09 -1.53 15.20
N THR A 114 3.96 -0.99 16.05
CA THR A 114 3.62 -0.48 17.38
C THR A 114 2.75 0.77 17.25
N PHE A 115 3.09 1.67 16.32
CA PHE A 115 2.27 2.84 16.03
C PHE A 115 0.85 2.48 15.61
N ARG A 116 0.68 1.56 14.65
CA ARG A 116 -0.64 1.09 14.19
C ARG A 116 -1.47 0.48 15.30
N ARG A 117 -0.85 -0.31 16.19
CA ARG A 117 -1.52 -0.87 17.37
C ARG A 117 -2.06 0.22 18.31
N SER A 118 -1.36 1.35 18.44
CA SER A 118 -1.80 2.48 19.28
C SER A 118 -2.94 3.30 18.66
N GLN A 119 -3.03 3.37 17.33
CA GLN A 119 -3.99 4.22 16.63
C GLN A 119 -5.34 3.55 16.39
N GLY A 120 -5.42 2.21 16.36
CA GLY A 120 -6.67 1.48 16.18
C GLY A 120 -7.25 1.50 14.76
N TYR A 121 -6.53 2.04 13.78
CA TYR A 121 -6.86 2.00 12.36
C TYR A 121 -5.57 1.79 11.52
N PRO A 122 -5.66 1.26 10.29
CA PRO A 122 -4.49 1.02 9.46
C PRO A 122 -3.85 2.34 9.00
N VAL A 123 -2.60 2.56 9.43
CA VAL A 123 -1.72 3.63 8.95
C VAL A 123 -0.63 2.97 8.14
N GLU A 124 -0.49 3.34 6.87
CA GLU A 124 0.51 2.80 5.95
C GLU A 124 0.54 1.27 5.76
N GLY A 125 0.98 0.83 4.58
CA GLY A 125 1.08 -0.59 4.24
C GLY A 125 2.41 -1.21 4.67
N TYR A 126 2.44 -2.54 4.80
CA TYR A 126 3.67 -3.31 4.84
C TYR A 126 4.16 -3.59 3.43
N LYS A 127 5.48 -3.59 3.24
CA LYS A 127 6.14 -3.94 1.98
C LYS A 127 7.01 -5.16 2.22
N LEU A 128 6.81 -6.22 1.44
CA LEU A 128 7.67 -7.39 1.42
C LEU A 128 8.44 -7.42 0.10
N ILE A 129 9.75 -7.32 0.18
CA ILE A 129 10.64 -7.37 -0.98
C ILE A 129 11.27 -8.76 -1.01
N VAL A 130 10.94 -9.54 -2.02
CA VAL A 130 11.46 -10.89 -2.23
C VAL A 130 12.54 -10.83 -3.30
N LEU A 131 13.78 -11.17 -2.93
CA LEU A 131 14.91 -11.20 -3.84
C LEU A 131 15.36 -12.65 -4.02
N SER A 132 15.24 -13.17 -5.23
CA SER A 132 15.81 -14.44 -5.67
C SER A 132 16.85 -14.13 -6.75
N VAL A 133 18.07 -13.85 -6.30
CA VAL A 133 19.17 -13.28 -7.11
C VAL A 133 20.52 -13.74 -6.57
N ASP A 134 21.57 -13.65 -7.38
CA ASP A 134 22.94 -13.63 -6.84
C ASP A 134 23.24 -12.21 -6.33
N VAL A 135 23.18 -12.02 -5.00
CA VAL A 135 23.40 -10.70 -4.40
C VAL A 135 24.82 -10.20 -4.62
N SER A 136 25.80 -11.09 -4.75
CA SER A 136 27.20 -10.71 -5.00
C SER A 136 27.42 -10.12 -6.40
N ALA A 137 26.51 -10.43 -7.33
CA ALA A 137 26.55 -9.94 -8.71
C ALA A 137 25.76 -8.65 -8.95
N LEU A 138 24.98 -8.18 -7.95
CA LEU A 138 24.24 -6.93 -8.05
C LEU A 138 25.19 -5.73 -8.16
N ASN A 139 24.78 -4.71 -8.91
CA ASN A 139 25.58 -3.50 -9.03
C ASN A 139 25.65 -2.70 -7.72
N ASP A 140 26.74 -1.93 -7.55
CA ASP A 140 27.02 -1.17 -6.33
C ASP A 140 25.87 -0.23 -5.92
N ARG A 141 25.20 0.40 -6.90
CA ARG A 141 24.10 1.32 -6.63
C ARG A 141 22.91 0.62 -5.96
N ILE A 142 22.57 -0.59 -6.42
CA ILE A 142 21.53 -1.42 -5.81
C ILE A 142 21.98 -1.85 -4.42
N LEU A 143 23.21 -2.34 -4.27
CA LEU A 143 23.76 -2.79 -2.98
C LEU A 143 23.78 -1.69 -1.92
N ASP A 144 24.23 -0.48 -2.29
CA ASP A 144 24.24 0.69 -1.41
C ASP A 144 22.82 1.05 -0.94
N THR A 145 21.86 1.04 -1.87
CA THR A 145 20.46 1.36 -1.57
C THR A 145 19.81 0.27 -0.70
N LEU A 146 20.08 -1.00 -0.99
CA LEU A 146 19.65 -2.15 -0.19
C LEU A 146 20.19 -2.06 1.24
N SER A 147 21.48 -1.75 1.40
CA SER A 147 22.09 -1.61 2.74
C SER A 147 21.38 -0.59 3.62
N VAL A 148 21.03 0.57 3.05
CA VAL A 148 20.26 1.61 3.75
C VAL A 148 18.85 1.15 4.08
N LEU A 149 18.12 0.59 3.10
CA LEU A 149 16.74 0.16 3.28
C LEU A 149 16.61 -1.06 4.19
N MET A 150 17.54 -2.01 4.17
CA MET A 150 17.54 -3.15 5.09
C MET A 150 17.76 -2.70 6.54
N LYS A 151 18.50 -1.60 6.74
CA LYS A 151 18.70 -1.02 8.08
C LYS A 151 17.49 -0.23 8.58
N ALA A 152 16.94 0.67 7.76
CA ALA A 152 15.87 1.57 8.17
C ALA A 152 14.45 1.00 7.95
N GLY A 153 14.31 0.15 6.94
CA GLY A 153 13.06 -0.36 6.40
C GLY A 153 12.19 -1.13 7.39
N PRO A 154 12.73 -2.09 8.18
CA PRO A 154 11.90 -2.90 9.06
C PRO A 154 11.01 -2.05 9.98
N ARG A 155 11.57 -1.01 10.61
CA ARG A 155 10.83 -0.08 11.49
C ARG A 155 9.70 0.64 10.75
N ALA A 156 9.84 0.87 9.45
CA ALA A 156 8.82 1.48 8.59
C ALA A 156 7.90 0.46 7.89
N GLY A 157 7.95 -0.81 8.27
CA GLY A 157 7.13 -1.86 7.67
C GLY A 157 7.66 -2.42 6.34
N VAL A 158 8.90 -2.10 5.96
CA VAL A 158 9.58 -2.63 4.78
C VAL A 158 10.48 -3.80 5.18
N THR A 159 10.23 -4.98 4.63
CA THR A 159 10.96 -6.22 4.98
C THR A 159 11.57 -6.85 3.75
N PHE A 160 12.84 -7.21 3.83
CA PHE A 160 13.53 -7.97 2.79
C PHE A 160 13.55 -9.47 3.12
N LEU A 161 13.10 -10.29 2.18
CA LEU A 161 13.24 -11.73 2.15
C LEU A 161 14.17 -12.09 1.00
N ILE A 162 15.39 -12.48 1.31
CA ILE A 162 16.44 -12.73 0.33
C ILE A 162 16.68 -14.23 0.26
N HIS A 163 16.62 -14.80 -0.95
CA HIS A 163 17.00 -16.17 -1.27
C HIS A 163 18.22 -16.09 -2.17
N SER A 164 19.39 -16.39 -1.61
CA SER A 164 20.68 -16.23 -2.29
C SER A 164 21.80 -16.97 -1.56
N MET A 165 22.88 -17.27 -2.28
CA MET A 165 24.12 -17.77 -1.66
C MET A 165 24.75 -16.68 -0.78
N THR A 166 25.40 -17.07 0.33
CA THR A 166 26.09 -16.12 1.22
C THR A 166 27.54 -15.86 0.80
N LEU A 167 28.09 -16.68 -0.10
CA LEU A 167 29.49 -16.58 -0.54
C LEU A 167 29.72 -15.28 -1.33
N GLY A 168 30.76 -14.54 -0.96
CA GLY A 168 31.12 -13.28 -1.65
C GLY A 168 30.22 -12.09 -1.33
N VAL A 169 29.20 -12.29 -0.49
CA VAL A 169 28.31 -11.21 -0.03
C VAL A 169 29.00 -10.37 1.04
N ASN A 170 28.78 -9.06 1.00
CA ASN A 170 29.24 -8.14 2.02
C ASN A 170 28.70 -8.54 3.41
N PRO A 171 29.55 -8.81 4.42
CA PRO A 171 29.12 -9.20 5.76
C PRO A 171 28.14 -8.22 6.41
N PHE A 172 28.26 -6.92 6.11
CA PHE A 172 27.35 -5.90 6.64
C PHE A 172 25.91 -6.07 6.18
N LEU A 173 25.66 -6.72 5.04
CA LEU A 173 24.30 -7.05 4.60
C LEU A 173 23.76 -8.26 5.38
N LEU A 174 24.59 -9.28 5.57
CA LEU A 174 24.22 -10.48 6.32
C LEU A 174 23.91 -10.16 7.79
N GLU A 175 24.66 -9.25 8.41
CA GLU A 175 24.40 -8.75 9.78
C GLU A 175 23.05 -8.03 9.93
N ARG A 176 22.40 -7.62 8.84
CA ARG A 176 21.06 -7.00 8.83
C ARG A 176 19.93 -8.00 8.65
N CYS A 177 20.25 -9.29 8.55
CA CYS A 177 19.31 -10.37 8.35
C CYS A 177 19.34 -11.39 9.48
N LEU A 178 18.21 -12.07 9.63
CA LEU A 178 18.19 -13.42 10.18
C LEU A 178 18.63 -14.36 9.04
N VAL A 179 19.88 -14.82 9.08
CA VAL A 179 20.42 -15.76 8.11
C VAL A 179 19.94 -17.15 8.46
N VAL A 180 19.01 -17.68 7.68
CA VAL A 180 18.42 -19.01 7.82
C VAL A 180 19.15 -19.96 6.90
N THR A 181 19.67 -21.05 7.46
CA THR A 181 20.26 -22.16 6.72
C THR A 181 19.42 -23.41 6.95
N LEU A 182 19.37 -24.27 5.93
CA LEU A 182 18.66 -25.53 5.99
C LEU A 182 19.58 -26.63 5.45
N ASP A 183 20.00 -27.53 6.33
CA ASP A 183 20.81 -28.71 5.98
C ASP A 183 20.07 -29.97 6.42
N ASP A 184 19.74 -30.84 5.47
CA ASP A 184 19.04 -32.12 5.72
C ASP A 184 17.80 -32.01 6.63
N GLY A 185 17.01 -30.94 6.47
CA GLY A 185 15.81 -30.68 7.27
C GLY A 185 16.07 -30.02 8.64
N ALA A 186 17.33 -29.89 9.05
CA ALA A 186 17.73 -29.12 10.22
C ALA A 186 17.88 -27.63 9.87
N LEU A 187 17.12 -26.79 10.56
CA LEU A 187 17.22 -25.34 10.42
C LEU A 187 18.23 -24.77 11.40
N ALA A 188 18.95 -23.74 10.97
CA ALA A 188 19.66 -22.85 11.85
C ALA A 188 19.39 -21.39 11.49
N VAL A 189 19.49 -20.50 12.48
CA VAL A 189 19.40 -19.05 12.32
C VAL A 189 20.65 -18.42 12.88
N ASN A 190 21.40 -17.67 12.06
CA ASN A 190 22.70 -17.09 12.41
C ASN A 190 23.62 -18.16 13.05
N ASP A 191 23.74 -19.30 12.37
CA ASP A 191 24.52 -20.49 12.79
C ASP A 191 24.05 -21.16 14.09
N ARG A 192 22.88 -20.79 14.63
CA ARG A 192 22.29 -21.43 15.81
C ARG A 192 21.19 -22.40 15.40
N PRO A 193 21.32 -23.71 15.69
CA PRO A 193 20.31 -24.69 15.32
C PRO A 193 18.99 -24.44 16.04
N LEU A 194 17.89 -24.62 15.32
CA LEU A 194 16.54 -24.56 15.86
C LEU A 194 16.11 -25.93 16.42
N PRO A 195 15.30 -25.95 17.49
CA PRO A 195 14.96 -27.18 18.21
C PRO A 195 13.96 -28.08 17.49
N GLY A 196 13.09 -27.53 16.66
CA GLY A 196 12.05 -28.27 15.94
C GLY A 196 12.44 -28.59 14.51
N PRO A 197 11.97 -29.72 13.95
CA PRO A 197 12.12 -30.00 12.53
C PRO A 197 11.37 -28.96 11.70
N TRP A 198 11.87 -28.70 10.49
CA TRP A 198 11.11 -27.98 9.47
C TRP A 198 10.24 -28.95 8.69
N ASP A 199 8.96 -28.63 8.56
CA ASP A 199 8.04 -29.38 7.71
C ASP A 199 7.78 -28.59 6.42
N PRO A 200 8.18 -29.09 5.24
CA PRO A 200 7.97 -28.40 3.98
C PRO A 200 6.46 -28.26 3.70
N PRO A 201 6.01 -27.10 3.20
CA PRO A 201 4.60 -26.92 2.86
C PRO A 201 4.20 -27.81 1.67
N ASP A 202 2.97 -28.34 1.69
CA ASP A 202 2.36 -28.92 0.49
C ASP A 202 2.22 -27.82 -0.59
N PRO A 203 2.78 -28.00 -1.81
CA PRO A 203 2.61 -27.04 -2.90
C PRO A 203 1.16 -26.66 -3.18
N ARG A 204 0.20 -27.58 -2.96
CA ARG A 204 -1.23 -27.28 -3.11
C ARG A 204 -1.74 -26.31 -2.05
N ALA A 205 -1.22 -26.37 -0.83
CA ALA A 205 -1.57 -25.45 0.25
C ALA A 205 -1.10 -24.02 -0.05
N LEU A 206 0.07 -23.87 -0.69
CA LEU A 206 0.58 -22.57 -1.16
C LEU A 206 -0.40 -21.93 -2.15
N ILE A 207 -0.80 -22.68 -3.18
CA ILE A 207 -1.74 -22.22 -4.22
C ILE A 207 -3.10 -21.86 -3.61
N GLN A 208 -3.63 -22.72 -2.73
CA GLN A 208 -4.91 -22.46 -2.06
C GLN A 208 -4.86 -21.18 -1.20
N THR A 209 -3.72 -20.86 -0.60
CA THR A 209 -3.55 -19.61 0.15
C THR A 209 -3.69 -18.41 -0.76
N ALA A 210 -3.12 -18.45 -1.97
CA ALA A 210 -3.23 -17.37 -2.94
C ALA A 210 -4.70 -17.12 -3.35
N ASP A 211 -5.46 -18.20 -3.60
CA ASP A 211 -6.89 -18.10 -3.91
C ASP A 211 -7.71 -17.52 -2.74
N GLN A 212 -7.40 -17.93 -1.51
CA GLN A 212 -8.06 -17.40 -0.32
C GLN A 212 -7.79 -15.91 -0.14
N VAL A 213 -6.55 -15.47 -0.34
CA VAL A 213 -6.17 -14.05 -0.27
C VAL A 213 -6.90 -13.24 -1.33
N ALA A 214 -6.96 -13.74 -2.58
CA ALA A 214 -7.70 -13.08 -3.66
C ALA A 214 -9.20 -12.93 -3.32
N ARG A 215 -9.83 -13.98 -2.79
CA ARG A 215 -11.25 -13.96 -2.37
C ARG A 215 -11.49 -13.04 -1.19
N ALA A 216 -10.63 -13.10 -0.16
CA ALA A 216 -10.73 -12.25 1.01
C ALA A 216 -10.60 -10.77 0.62
N ARG A 217 -9.74 -10.43 -0.34
CA ARG A 217 -9.62 -9.07 -0.89
C ARG A 217 -10.84 -8.65 -1.69
N ALA A 218 -11.37 -9.52 -2.55
CA ALA A 218 -12.59 -9.24 -3.32
C ALA A 218 -13.82 -9.02 -2.41
N GLY A 219 -13.87 -9.71 -1.26
CA GLY A 219 -14.92 -9.56 -0.25
C GLY A 219 -14.65 -8.49 0.81
N ALA A 220 -13.46 -7.91 0.87
CA ALA A 220 -13.10 -6.90 1.86
C ALA A 220 -13.77 -5.57 1.52
N THR A 221 -14.93 -5.31 2.11
CA THR A 221 -15.48 -3.96 2.18
C THR A 221 -14.62 -3.15 3.14
N MET A 222 -13.93 -2.09 2.68
CA MET A 222 -13.40 -1.09 3.60
C MET A 222 -14.58 -0.51 4.39
N ASP A 223 -14.44 -0.39 5.71
CA ASP A 223 -15.42 0.31 6.52
C ASP A 223 -15.59 1.71 5.94
N PRO A 224 -16.81 2.10 5.52
CA PRO A 224 -17.02 3.39 4.89
C PRO A 224 -16.70 4.49 5.91
N ILE A 225 -15.79 5.39 5.54
CA ILE A 225 -15.56 6.62 6.30
C ILE A 225 -16.80 7.50 6.09
N GLU A 226 -17.53 7.76 7.17
CA GLU A 226 -18.68 8.66 7.11
C GLU A 226 -18.23 10.08 6.74
N PHE A 227 -19.04 10.77 5.93
CA PHE A 227 -18.71 12.13 5.45
C PHE A 227 -18.43 13.11 6.59
N GLY A 228 -19.16 13.01 7.71
CA GLY A 228 -18.96 13.85 8.90
C GLY A 228 -17.60 13.67 9.58
N GLN A 229 -16.86 12.59 9.28
CA GLN A 229 -15.49 12.40 9.77
C GLN A 229 -14.44 13.08 8.88
N VAL A 230 -14.84 13.48 7.68
CA VAL A 230 -13.98 14.12 6.67
C VAL A 230 -14.29 15.61 6.55
N GLN A 231 -15.54 15.99 6.75
CA GLN A 231 -16.02 17.36 6.66
C GLN A 231 -16.79 17.69 7.93
N ASP A 232 -16.49 18.82 8.57
CA ASP A 232 -17.31 19.33 9.66
C ASP A 232 -18.70 19.72 9.12
N ILE A 233 -19.71 19.01 9.61
CA ILE A 233 -21.12 19.20 9.27
C ILE A 233 -21.89 20.02 10.30
N SER A 234 -21.25 20.39 11.43
CA SER A 234 -21.88 21.17 12.50
C SER A 234 -22.04 22.65 12.13
N THR A 235 -21.13 23.17 11.30
CA THR A 235 -21.21 24.52 10.73
C THR A 235 -21.38 24.44 9.22
N MET A 236 -22.34 25.21 8.71
CA MET A 236 -22.64 25.31 7.28
C MET A 236 -22.31 26.73 6.80
N TRP A 237 -21.71 26.84 5.62
CA TRP A 237 -21.49 28.11 4.89
C TRP A 237 -20.70 29.17 5.67
N SER A 238 -19.70 28.74 6.43
CA SER A 238 -18.78 29.62 7.17
C SER A 238 -17.53 30.00 6.37
N GLY A 239 -17.26 29.36 5.24
CA GLY A 239 -16.09 29.61 4.40
C GLY A 239 -16.27 30.77 3.42
N SER A 240 -15.15 31.40 3.04
CA SER A 240 -15.10 32.39 1.95
C SER A 240 -14.20 31.90 0.80
N SER A 241 -14.63 32.11 -0.44
CA SER A 241 -13.93 31.67 -1.65
C SER A 241 -12.89 32.69 -2.17
N ARG A 242 -12.69 33.81 -1.45
CA ARG A 242 -11.78 34.91 -1.83
C ARG A 242 -10.35 34.44 -2.09
N ASP A 243 -9.81 33.64 -1.19
CA ASP A 243 -8.40 33.19 -1.22
C ASP A 243 -8.28 31.78 -1.84
N GLY A 244 -9.31 31.35 -2.56
CA GLY A 244 -9.44 30.00 -3.11
C GLY A 244 -10.53 29.17 -2.45
N ILE A 245 -10.78 27.99 -3.02
CA ILE A 245 -11.74 27.01 -2.53
C ILE A 245 -11.02 25.78 -2.01
N THR A 246 -11.35 25.37 -0.80
CA THR A 246 -10.75 24.20 -0.17
C THR A 246 -11.82 23.15 0.07
N PHE A 247 -11.53 21.90 -0.26
CA PHE A 247 -12.44 20.77 -0.05
C PHE A 247 -11.68 19.56 0.49
N ALA A 248 -12.35 18.76 1.29
CA ALA A 248 -11.83 17.52 1.82
C ALA A 248 -12.05 16.38 0.80
N VAL A 249 -11.03 15.52 0.64
CA VAL A 249 -11.08 14.37 -0.28
C VAL A 249 -11.16 13.04 0.47
N GLY A 250 -10.77 13.02 1.74
CA GLY A 250 -10.71 11.83 2.56
C GLY A 250 -9.83 12.02 3.78
N ARG A 251 -9.36 10.91 4.35
CA ARG A 251 -8.44 10.92 5.49
C ARG A 251 -7.13 10.24 5.11
N TYR A 252 -6.05 10.76 5.66
CA TYR A 252 -4.75 10.12 5.68
C TYR A 252 -4.29 10.09 7.13
N GLY A 253 -4.24 8.90 7.72
CA GLY A 253 -4.03 8.83 9.17
C GLY A 253 -5.23 9.38 9.95
N ARG A 254 -4.95 10.21 10.95
CA ARG A 254 -5.97 10.98 11.68
C ARG A 254 -6.37 12.25 10.94
N GLU A 255 -5.53 12.71 10.03
CA GLU A 255 -5.68 14.01 9.36
C GLU A 255 -6.68 13.92 8.22
N ILE A 256 -7.39 15.03 8.01
CA ILE A 256 -8.26 15.22 6.87
C ILE A 256 -7.37 15.72 5.74
N VAL A 257 -7.40 15.03 4.60
CA VAL A 257 -6.72 15.50 3.40
C VAL A 257 -7.62 16.51 2.73
N GLU A 258 -7.13 17.74 2.64
CA GLU A 258 -7.79 18.82 1.94
C GLU A 258 -7.00 19.26 0.72
N VAL A 259 -7.73 19.71 -0.29
CA VAL A 259 -7.17 20.28 -1.51
C VAL A 259 -7.72 21.69 -1.68
N THR A 260 -6.82 22.66 -1.81
CA THR A 260 -7.15 24.04 -2.17
C THR A 260 -6.91 24.28 -3.65
N LEU A 261 -7.88 24.91 -4.30
CA LEU A 261 -7.78 25.40 -5.67
C LEU A 261 -7.98 26.92 -5.70
N GLY A 262 -7.25 27.61 -6.57
CA GLY A 262 -7.36 29.05 -6.80
C GLY A 262 -6.61 29.93 -5.80
N ASP A 263 -5.72 29.34 -4.99
CA ASP A 263 -4.88 30.09 -4.05
C ASP A 263 -3.59 30.62 -4.71
N GLU A 264 -3.04 31.70 -4.15
CA GLU A 264 -1.80 32.29 -4.65
C GLU A 264 -0.56 31.43 -4.33
N VAL A 265 -0.63 30.60 -3.29
CA VAL A 265 0.49 29.80 -2.80
C VAL A 265 0.72 28.57 -3.67
N ASN A 266 -0.31 27.74 -3.87
CA ASN A 266 -0.15 26.50 -4.64
C ASN A 266 -0.43 26.69 -6.14
N GLN A 267 -1.13 27.78 -6.53
CA GLN A 267 -1.50 28.10 -7.92
C GLN A 267 -2.19 26.94 -8.66
N ARG A 268 -2.90 26.08 -7.92
CA ARG A 268 -3.63 24.94 -8.48
C ARG A 268 -5.01 25.39 -8.92
N HIS A 269 -5.33 25.23 -10.19
CA HIS A 269 -6.63 25.67 -10.72
C HIS A 269 -7.50 24.51 -11.19
N ASN A 270 -6.91 23.34 -11.44
CA ASN A 270 -7.59 22.18 -12.00
C ASN A 270 -7.21 20.92 -11.23
N MET A 271 -8.14 19.97 -11.18
CA MET A 271 -7.92 18.64 -10.64
C MET A 271 -8.38 17.59 -11.66
N LEU A 272 -7.56 16.55 -11.86
CA LEU A 272 -7.91 15.40 -12.69
C LEU A 272 -8.09 14.16 -11.81
N VAL A 273 -9.26 13.54 -11.91
CA VAL A 273 -9.55 12.27 -11.23
C VAL A 273 -9.62 11.16 -12.28
N THR A 274 -8.76 10.14 -12.13
CA THR A 274 -8.68 8.97 -13.01
C THR A 274 -8.77 7.68 -12.20
N GLY A 275 -9.11 6.56 -12.85
CA GLY A 275 -9.28 5.26 -12.21
C GLY A 275 -10.16 4.31 -13.01
N ALA A 276 -10.07 3.00 -12.77
CA ALA A 276 -10.89 1.99 -13.44
C ALA A 276 -12.36 2.01 -12.97
N VAL A 277 -13.25 1.28 -13.66
CA VAL A 277 -14.65 1.11 -13.25
C VAL A 277 -14.68 0.40 -11.88
N GLY A 278 -15.52 0.89 -10.96
CA GLY A 278 -15.63 0.32 -9.59
C GLY A 278 -14.64 0.88 -8.56
N GLN A 279 -13.64 1.68 -8.96
CA GLN A 279 -12.65 2.25 -8.03
C GLN A 279 -13.10 3.55 -7.32
N GLY A 280 -14.40 3.73 -7.12
CA GLY A 280 -14.88 4.86 -6.29
C GLY A 280 -14.74 6.26 -6.87
N LYS A 281 -14.41 6.45 -8.16
CA LYS A 281 -14.32 7.79 -8.79
C LYS A 281 -15.56 8.67 -8.55
N SER A 282 -16.76 8.11 -8.77
CA SER A 282 -18.01 8.84 -8.57
C SER A 282 -18.23 9.18 -7.10
N ASN A 283 -17.79 8.31 -6.19
CA ASN A 283 -17.82 8.58 -4.75
C ASN A 283 -16.89 9.73 -4.37
N LEU A 284 -15.65 9.74 -4.89
CA LEU A 284 -14.72 10.84 -4.67
C LEU A 284 -15.27 12.18 -5.18
N ILE A 285 -15.86 12.21 -6.38
CA ILE A 285 -16.51 13.41 -6.91
C ILE A 285 -17.66 13.87 -6.00
N SER A 286 -18.48 12.95 -5.50
CA SER A 286 -19.56 13.24 -4.56
C SER A 286 -19.03 13.86 -3.26
N VAL A 287 -17.97 13.28 -2.67
CA VAL A 287 -17.31 13.84 -1.46
C VAL A 287 -16.80 15.26 -1.69
N ILE A 288 -16.14 15.52 -2.82
CA ILE A 288 -15.64 16.86 -3.18
C ILE A 288 -16.80 17.87 -3.30
N VAL A 289 -17.84 17.50 -4.04
CA VAL A 289 -19.03 18.35 -4.25
C VAL A 289 -19.71 18.67 -2.92
N HIS A 290 -19.95 17.66 -2.08
CA HIS A 290 -20.57 17.88 -0.78
C HIS A 290 -19.68 18.70 0.17
N SER A 291 -18.36 18.52 0.16
CA SER A 291 -17.43 19.32 0.97
C SER A 291 -17.48 20.80 0.58
N LEU A 292 -17.46 21.10 -0.72
CA LEU A 292 -17.61 22.47 -1.23
C LEU A 292 -18.96 23.08 -0.82
N CYS A 293 -20.07 22.35 -1.01
CA CYS A 293 -21.41 22.83 -0.69
C CYS A 293 -21.66 22.98 0.82
N GLN A 294 -20.99 22.19 1.66
CA GLN A 294 -21.05 22.32 3.12
C GLN A 294 -20.28 23.56 3.59
N ARG A 295 -19.11 23.82 2.99
CA ARG A 295 -18.21 24.89 3.42
C ARG A 295 -18.61 26.28 2.91
N TYR A 296 -19.03 26.38 1.66
CA TYR A 296 -19.30 27.66 0.99
C TYR A 296 -20.78 27.83 0.69
N SER A 297 -21.29 29.04 0.78
CA SER A 297 -22.68 29.33 0.37
C SER A 297 -22.81 29.30 -1.17
N PRO A 298 -24.04 29.19 -1.71
CA PRO A 298 -24.29 29.31 -3.16
C PRO A 298 -23.91 30.67 -3.77
N ASP A 299 -23.73 31.69 -2.92
CA ASP A 299 -23.28 33.02 -3.34
C ASP A 299 -21.75 33.07 -3.51
N GLU A 300 -21.02 32.26 -2.73
CA GLU A 300 -19.55 32.15 -2.79
C GLU A 300 -19.08 31.19 -3.88
N VAL A 301 -19.80 30.08 -4.11
CA VAL A 301 -19.43 29.01 -5.05
C VAL A 301 -20.63 28.53 -5.87
N GLN A 302 -20.44 28.46 -7.19
CA GLN A 302 -21.39 27.83 -8.12
C GLN A 302 -20.75 26.62 -8.80
N LEU A 303 -21.48 25.51 -8.84
CA LEU A 303 -21.02 24.25 -9.42
C LEU A 303 -21.71 23.99 -10.75
N TYR A 304 -20.91 23.90 -11.82
CA TYR A 304 -21.37 23.47 -13.12
C TYR A 304 -21.00 22.00 -13.31
N MET A 305 -22.01 21.13 -13.33
CA MET A 305 -21.82 19.68 -13.37
C MET A 305 -22.20 19.11 -14.73
N LEU A 306 -21.28 18.32 -15.32
CA LEU A 306 -21.47 17.67 -16.62
C LEU A 306 -21.31 16.15 -16.47
N ASP A 307 -22.40 15.40 -16.67
CA ASP A 307 -22.40 13.93 -16.71
C ASP A 307 -22.69 13.42 -18.13
N PHE A 308 -21.87 12.50 -18.61
CA PHE A 308 -21.91 11.98 -19.99
C PHE A 308 -22.41 10.54 -20.05
N LYS A 309 -22.57 9.87 -18.90
CA LYS A 309 -23.14 8.51 -18.82
C LYS A 309 -24.58 8.60 -18.30
N GLU A 310 -25.54 8.41 -19.20
CA GLU A 310 -26.98 8.19 -18.93
C GLU A 310 -27.68 9.13 -17.92
N GLY A 311 -27.06 10.22 -17.48
CA GLY A 311 -27.66 11.28 -16.67
C GLY A 311 -27.96 10.94 -15.20
N ILE A 312 -27.73 9.71 -14.73
CA ILE A 312 -28.30 9.27 -13.44
C ILE A 312 -27.51 9.80 -12.22
N THR A 313 -26.19 10.03 -12.34
CA THR A 313 -25.34 10.23 -11.16
C THR A 313 -25.39 11.65 -10.59
N LEU A 314 -25.43 12.66 -11.46
CA LEU A 314 -25.36 14.07 -11.04
C LEU A 314 -26.71 14.81 -11.18
N GLN A 315 -27.70 14.25 -11.88
CA GLN A 315 -29.03 14.88 -12.00
C GLN A 315 -29.81 14.91 -10.69
N GLN A 316 -29.58 13.95 -9.80
CA GLN A 316 -30.19 13.93 -8.45
C GLN A 316 -29.89 15.21 -7.65
N TYR A 317 -28.77 15.90 -7.91
CA TYR A 317 -28.44 17.15 -7.21
C TYR A 317 -29.25 18.37 -7.68
N LEU A 318 -30.07 18.23 -8.72
CA LEU A 318 -30.83 19.32 -9.33
C LEU A 318 -32.32 19.29 -9.00
N ASP A 319 -32.83 18.14 -8.56
CA ASP A 319 -34.25 17.94 -8.32
C ASP A 319 -34.57 18.04 -6.82
N GLU A 320 -35.24 19.12 -6.43
CA GLU A 320 -35.73 19.36 -5.06
C GLU A 320 -36.60 18.20 -4.54
N ALA A 321 -37.28 17.46 -5.42
CA ALA A 321 -38.11 16.33 -5.04
C ALA A 321 -37.30 15.09 -4.59
N THR A 322 -36.01 15.01 -4.93
CA THR A 322 -35.18 13.84 -4.61
C THR A 322 -34.57 13.87 -3.21
N GLY A 323 -34.65 15.01 -2.51
CA GLY A 323 -33.99 15.21 -1.21
C GLY A 323 -32.46 15.36 -1.28
N ALA A 324 -31.85 15.24 -2.47
CA ALA A 324 -30.42 15.40 -2.71
C ALA A 324 -30.06 16.76 -3.34
N TYR A 325 -31.01 17.67 -3.43
CA TYR A 325 -30.84 18.97 -4.09
C TYR A 325 -29.72 19.81 -3.50
N LEU A 326 -28.86 20.36 -4.38
CA LEU A 326 -27.78 21.27 -4.04
C LEU A 326 -28.07 22.66 -4.63
N PRO A 327 -28.26 23.71 -3.81
CA PRO A 327 -28.55 25.06 -4.29
C PRO A 327 -27.40 25.68 -5.11
N HIS A 328 -26.19 25.12 -5.00
CA HIS A 328 -24.98 25.48 -5.75
C HIS A 328 -24.99 24.99 -7.20
N ALA A 329 -25.77 23.96 -7.51
CA ALA A 329 -25.72 23.26 -8.80
C ALA A 329 -26.33 24.08 -9.94
N ARG A 330 -25.63 24.14 -11.08
CA ARG A 330 -26.06 24.78 -12.34
C ARG A 330 -25.74 23.85 -13.51
N VAL A 331 -26.55 23.89 -14.58
CA VAL A 331 -26.36 23.05 -15.78
C VAL A 331 -26.07 23.90 -17.01
N ARG A 332 -25.09 23.49 -17.81
CA ARG A 332 -24.94 23.84 -19.24
C ARG A 332 -24.32 22.67 -20.01
N ALA A 333 -24.89 22.18 -21.10
CA ALA A 333 -24.23 21.24 -22.01
C ALA A 333 -23.49 22.01 -23.15
N PRO A 334 -22.46 21.48 -23.86
CA PRO A 334 -21.90 20.10 -23.87
C PRO A 334 -20.33 19.95 -23.89
N GLU A 335 -19.86 18.68 -23.89
CA GLU A 335 -18.67 18.05 -24.53
C GLU A 335 -17.64 17.21 -23.71
N LYS A 336 -17.35 17.44 -22.40
CA LYS A 336 -16.54 16.50 -21.55
C LYS A 336 -16.93 16.51 -20.05
N SER A 337 -16.75 15.39 -19.32
CA SER A 337 -17.07 15.27 -17.88
C SER A 337 -16.21 16.24 -17.08
N VAL A 338 -16.82 17.32 -16.60
CA VAL A 338 -16.14 18.38 -15.86
C VAL A 338 -17.09 18.84 -14.76
N VAL A 339 -16.57 18.88 -13.53
CA VAL A 339 -17.15 19.71 -12.47
C VAL A 339 -16.32 20.98 -12.45
N CYS A 340 -16.95 22.11 -12.76
CA CYS A 340 -16.31 23.41 -12.71
C CYS A 340 -16.91 24.18 -11.53
N ALA A 341 -16.06 24.56 -10.58
CA ALA A 341 -16.42 25.47 -9.50
C ALA A 341 -16.03 26.89 -9.92
N VAL A 342 -17.00 27.80 -9.95
CA VAL A 342 -16.77 29.21 -10.23
C VAL A 342 -16.96 29.99 -8.93
N THR A 343 -15.94 30.73 -8.54
CA THR A 343 -15.97 31.62 -7.39
C THR A 343 -16.39 33.02 -7.83
N ARG A 344 -17.09 33.75 -6.96
CA ARG A 344 -17.30 35.19 -7.13
C ARG A 344 -16.28 35.92 -6.26
N GLY A 345 -15.29 36.55 -6.91
CA GLY A 345 -14.30 37.40 -6.25
C GLY A 345 -14.88 38.72 -5.76
#